data_AF-D4N779-F1
#
_entry.id   AF-D4N779-F1
#
_cell.length_a   1.000
_cell.length_b   1.000
_cell.length_c   1.000
_cell.angle_alpha   90.00
_cell.angle_beta   90.00
_cell.angle_gamma   90.00
#
_symmetry.space_group_name_H-M   'P 1'
#
loop_
_entity.id
_entity.type
_entity.pdbx_description
1 polymer ?
#
loop_
_entity_poly.entity_id
_entity_poly.type
_entity_poly.pdbx_seq_one_letter_code
_entity_poly.pdbx_strand_id
1 'polypeptide(L)'
;MHSVCHNLTIIIFSLLISDVSISFFLSSNVNIFGAELGDGHNMPMVSLGNRNAMLDFNSTQLPATRSVQLDFTLMDNKTGNNIQHTTYLVTISNESQRVFTETVHSHDGHILMEFVPSTTEPYKINANFDTLSASYIADYSGPIKVIGNIFSPGNYMVSLEVTGVDFDNLFLPTPLEFKFPVSISS
;
A
#
# COMPACT_ATOMS: atom_id res chain seq x y z
N MET A 1 -34.95 68.98 2.39
CA MET A 1 -34.33 68.76 3.72
C MET A 1 -33.52 67.48 3.62
N HIS A 2 -32.25 67.54 4.06
CA HIS A 2 -31.19 66.50 4.08
C HIS A 2 -30.61 66.14 2.69
N SER A 3 -29.43 66.64 2.26
CA SER A 3 -28.05 66.55 2.81
C SER A 3 -27.46 65.15 2.63
N VAL A 4 -26.24 64.87 2.15
CA VAL A 4 -25.07 65.61 1.60
C VAL A 4 -24.13 64.48 1.07
N CYS A 5 -23.31 64.80 0.06
CA CYS A 5 -21.99 64.26 -0.37
C CYS A 5 -21.60 62.76 -0.14
N HIS A 6 -20.80 62.11 -0.99
CA HIS A 6 -19.40 62.41 -1.33
C HIS A 6 -18.97 61.40 -2.44
N ASN A 7 -18.15 61.81 -3.43
CA ASN A 7 -16.75 61.39 -3.65
C ASN A 7 -16.52 59.87 -3.76
N LEU A 8 -15.66 59.28 -4.59
CA LEU A 8 -14.53 59.69 -5.43
C LEU A 8 -14.05 58.37 -6.09
N THR A 9 -13.63 58.44 -7.36
CA THR A 9 -12.63 57.63 -8.09
C THR A 9 -12.26 56.21 -7.62
N ILE A 10 -12.14 55.25 -8.56
CA ILE A 10 -10.97 54.34 -8.68
C ILE A 10 -11.00 53.66 -10.06
N ILE A 11 -9.97 53.94 -10.87
CA ILE A 11 -9.56 53.20 -12.07
C ILE A 11 -8.80 51.97 -11.58
N ILE A 12 -9.14 50.76 -12.02
CA ILE A 12 -8.29 49.58 -11.81
C ILE A 12 -7.93 48.96 -13.16
N PHE A 13 -6.63 49.04 -13.43
CA PHE A 13 -5.86 48.39 -14.46
C PHE A 13 -6.14 46.88 -14.50
N SER A 14 -6.55 46.35 -15.65
CA SER A 14 -6.61 44.90 -15.88
C SER A 14 -5.20 44.39 -16.20
N LEU A 15 -4.59 43.66 -15.26
CA LEU A 15 -3.35 42.91 -15.46
C LEU A 15 -3.71 41.54 -16.05
N LEU A 16 -3.37 41.33 -17.31
CA LEU A 16 -3.36 40.02 -17.96
C LEU A 16 -2.16 39.23 -17.41
N ILE A 17 -2.42 38.32 -16.47
CA ILE A 17 -1.47 37.32 -16.01
C ILE A 17 -1.61 36.14 -16.95
N SER A 18 -0.61 35.91 -17.81
CA SER A 18 -0.52 34.69 -18.60
C SER A 18 -0.09 33.55 -17.68
N ASP A 19 -1.04 32.67 -17.34
CA ASP A 19 -0.80 31.45 -16.58
C ASP A 19 0.13 30.51 -17.38
N VAL A 20 1.40 30.50 -17.00
CA VAL A 20 2.36 29.49 -17.46
C VAL A 20 2.13 28.23 -16.61
N SER A 21 1.28 27.33 -17.11
CA SER A 21 1.08 26.01 -16.51
C SER A 21 2.27 25.12 -16.90
N ILE A 22 3.30 25.06 -16.05
CA ILE A 22 4.35 24.04 -16.16
C ILE A 22 3.76 22.72 -15.66
N SER A 23 3.35 21.85 -16.58
CA SER A 23 3.03 20.47 -16.27
C SER A 23 4.32 19.71 -15.98
N PHE A 24 4.64 19.53 -14.70
CA PHE A 24 5.74 18.69 -14.26
C PHE A 24 5.29 17.23 -14.35
N PHE A 25 5.54 16.57 -15.48
CA PHE A 25 5.35 15.13 -15.60
C PHE A 25 6.49 14.42 -14.86
N LEU A 26 6.28 14.12 -13.58
CA LEU A 26 7.10 13.14 -12.86
C LEU A 26 6.74 11.74 -13.37
N SER A 27 7.52 11.21 -14.31
CA SER A 27 7.48 9.79 -14.63
C SER A 27 8.25 9.03 -13.56
N SER A 28 7.56 8.48 -12.56
CA SER A 28 8.15 7.46 -11.69
C SER A 28 8.29 6.16 -12.49
N ASN A 29 9.53 5.65 -12.61
CA ASN A 29 9.78 4.34 -13.17
C ASN A 29 9.43 3.29 -12.09
N VAL A 30 8.18 2.87 -12.01
CA VAL A 30 7.77 1.76 -11.13
C VAL A 30 8.07 0.45 -11.85
N ASN A 31 8.85 -0.43 -11.23
CA ASN A 31 9.03 -1.78 -11.74
C ASN A 31 7.82 -2.62 -11.32
N ILE A 32 6.96 -2.97 -12.28
CA ILE A 32 5.72 -3.73 -12.05
C ILE A 32 5.98 -5.21 -12.30
N PHE A 33 5.74 -6.05 -11.28
CA PHE A 33 5.85 -7.50 -11.37
C PHE A 33 4.49 -8.15 -11.15
N GLY A 34 3.94 -8.80 -12.18
CA GLY A 34 2.71 -9.60 -12.07
C GLY A 34 3.04 -11.07 -11.80
N ALA A 35 2.52 -11.63 -10.71
CA ALA A 35 2.63 -13.06 -10.42
C ALA A 35 1.36 -13.79 -10.91
N GLU A 36 1.51 -14.66 -11.90
CA GLU A 36 0.47 -15.62 -12.28
C GLU A 36 0.54 -16.78 -11.28
N LEU A 37 -0.46 -16.88 -10.40
CA LEU A 37 -0.54 -17.94 -9.37
C LEU A 37 -0.92 -19.28 -10.04
N GLY A 38 0.03 -19.85 -10.78
CA GLY A 38 0.04 -21.25 -11.19
C GLY A 38 0.59 -22.14 -10.08
N ASP A 39 0.27 -23.42 -10.16
CA ASP A 39 0.67 -24.52 -9.28
C ASP A 39 2.18 -24.75 -9.26
N GLY A 40 2.89 -23.84 -8.60
CA GLY A 40 4.32 -23.90 -8.36
C GLY A 40 5.16 -23.24 -9.45
N HIS A 41 6.22 -22.61 -8.97
CA HIS A 41 7.45 -22.27 -9.70
C HIS A 41 7.61 -20.82 -10.18
N ASN A 42 8.26 -20.07 -9.28
CA ASN A 42 9.06 -18.86 -9.47
C ASN A 42 8.29 -17.54 -9.58
N MET A 43 8.03 -16.97 -8.41
CA MET A 43 7.80 -15.55 -8.23
C MET A 43 8.87 -14.71 -8.94
N PRO A 44 8.51 -13.58 -9.55
CA PRO A 44 9.45 -12.75 -10.29
C PRO A 44 10.58 -12.27 -9.36
N MET A 45 11.82 -12.57 -9.73
CA MET A 45 13.01 -12.08 -9.03
C MET A 45 13.24 -10.61 -9.36
N VAL A 46 13.60 -9.83 -8.35
CA VAL A 46 13.84 -8.39 -8.48
C VAL A 46 15.21 -8.03 -7.93
N SER A 47 15.96 -7.20 -8.64
CA SER A 47 17.26 -6.73 -8.16
C SER A 47 17.07 -5.71 -7.03
N LEU A 48 17.77 -5.93 -5.92
CA LEU A 48 17.77 -5.09 -4.73
C LEU A 48 19.22 -4.83 -4.30
N GLY A 49 19.81 -3.76 -4.83
CA GLY A 49 21.24 -3.48 -4.64
C GLY A 49 22.10 -4.61 -5.20
N ASN A 50 22.81 -5.33 -4.32
CA ASN A 50 23.63 -6.50 -4.66
C ASN A 50 22.92 -7.85 -4.47
N ARG A 51 21.65 -7.85 -4.05
CA ARG A 51 20.82 -9.04 -3.83
C ARG A 51 19.79 -9.19 -4.96
N ASN A 52 19.29 -10.42 -5.12
CA ASN A 52 18.04 -10.66 -5.84
C ASN A 52 16.99 -11.05 -4.80
N ALA A 53 15.90 -10.31 -4.77
CA ALA A 53 14.78 -10.55 -3.88
C ALA A 53 13.67 -11.31 -4.61
N MET A 54 12.94 -12.13 -3.87
CA MET A 54 11.74 -12.83 -4.30
C MET A 54 10.67 -12.61 -3.23
N LEU A 55 9.46 -12.24 -3.62
CA LEU A 55 8.35 -12.21 -2.67
C LEU A 55 7.79 -13.63 -2.54
N ASP A 56 7.51 -14.08 -1.33
CA ASP A 56 6.61 -15.20 -1.05
C ASP A 56 5.26 -14.62 -0.66
N PHE A 57 4.16 -15.15 -1.19
CA PHE A 57 2.81 -14.63 -1.00
C PHE A 57 1.81 -15.77 -1.04
N ASN A 58 0.96 -15.80 -0.02
CA ASN A 58 -0.16 -16.70 0.09
C ASN A 58 -1.41 -15.94 0.53
N SER A 59 -2.56 -16.32 -0.04
CA SER A 59 -3.87 -15.80 0.34
C SER A 59 -4.77 -16.95 0.75
N THR A 60 -5.31 -16.90 1.97
CA THR A 60 -6.14 -17.97 2.53
C THR A 60 -7.47 -17.44 3.04
N GLN A 61 -8.58 -18.03 2.60
CA GLN A 61 -9.90 -17.77 3.17
C GLN A 61 -10.14 -18.74 4.33
N LEU A 62 -10.37 -18.21 5.54
CA LEU A 62 -10.66 -19.01 6.74
C LEU A 62 -12.16 -19.34 6.79
N PRO A 63 -12.58 -20.61 6.62
CA PRO A 63 -14.01 -20.93 6.47
C PRO A 63 -14.84 -20.63 7.72
N ALA A 64 -14.25 -20.78 8.91
CA ALA A 64 -14.96 -20.61 10.18
C ALA A 64 -15.34 -19.15 10.48
N THR A 65 -14.49 -18.19 10.11
CA THR A 65 -14.68 -16.76 10.39
C THR A 65 -15.02 -15.96 9.14
N ARG A 66 -14.86 -16.55 7.95
CA ARG A 66 -14.81 -15.86 6.65
C ARG A 66 -13.74 -14.77 6.59
N SER A 67 -12.76 -14.80 7.49
CA SER A 67 -11.60 -13.91 7.39
C SER A 67 -10.79 -14.27 6.14
N VAL A 68 -10.14 -13.27 5.55
CA VAL A 68 -9.11 -13.49 4.53
C VAL A 68 -7.76 -13.19 5.16
N GLN A 69 -6.80 -14.09 4.99
CA GLN A 69 -5.42 -13.89 5.42
C GLN A 69 -4.54 -13.64 4.21
N LEU A 70 -3.71 -12.61 4.27
CA LEU A 70 -2.61 -12.38 3.35
C LEU A 70 -1.32 -12.60 4.14
N ASP A 71 -0.53 -13.58 3.71
CA ASP A 71 0.74 -13.97 4.32
C ASP A 71 1.84 -13.73 3.30
N PHE A 72 2.81 -12.88 3.60
CA PHE A 72 3.85 -12.53 2.65
C PHE A 72 5.18 -12.18 3.29
N THR A 73 6.25 -12.46 2.56
CA THR A 73 7.64 -12.26 3.01
C THR A 73 8.54 -11.94 1.83
N LEU A 74 9.39 -10.93 1.95
CA LEU A 74 10.45 -10.68 0.97
C LEU A 74 11.68 -11.50 1.35
N MET A 75 12.15 -12.34 0.45
CA MET A 75 13.25 -13.27 0.68
C MET A 75 14.45 -12.93 -0.20
N ASP A 76 15.65 -13.06 0.36
CA ASP A 76 16.88 -13.08 -0.44
C ASP A 76 16.96 -14.43 -1.17
N ASN A 77 16.89 -14.39 -2.51
CA ASN A 77 16.83 -15.59 -3.33
C ASN A 77 18.10 -16.44 -3.27
N LYS A 78 19.26 -15.86 -2.91
CA LYS A 78 20.52 -16.60 -2.82
C LYS A 78 20.59 -17.41 -1.54
N THR A 79 20.12 -16.85 -0.44
CA THR A 79 20.23 -17.45 0.90
C THR A 79 18.97 -18.18 1.35
N GLY A 80 17.81 -17.82 0.79
CA GLY A 80 16.50 -18.28 1.24
C GLY A 80 16.05 -17.65 2.56
N ASN A 81 16.78 -16.67 3.09
CA ASN A 81 16.43 -15.98 4.32
C ASN A 81 15.51 -14.79 4.04
N ASN A 82 14.69 -14.42 5.03
CA ASN A 82 13.91 -13.19 5.00
C ASN A 82 14.84 -11.97 4.91
N ILE A 83 14.44 -11.01 4.08
CA ILE A 83 14.98 -9.65 4.14
C ILE A 83 14.29 -8.95 5.31
N GLN A 84 15.09 -8.55 6.30
CA GLN A 84 14.63 -7.97 7.56
C GLN A 84 14.25 -6.50 7.40
N HIS A 85 13.52 -5.97 8.38
CA HIS A 85 13.08 -4.58 8.42
C HIS A 85 12.39 -4.14 7.12
N THR A 86 11.44 -4.94 6.66
CA THR A 86 10.76 -4.70 5.38
C THR A 86 9.46 -3.93 5.59
N THR A 87 9.30 -2.85 4.83
CA THR A 87 8.09 -2.00 4.82
C THR A 87 7.37 -2.16 3.49
N TYR A 88 6.05 -2.30 3.55
CA TYR A 88 5.18 -2.43 2.38
C TYR A 88 4.06 -1.40 2.41
N LEU A 89 3.78 -0.77 1.28
CA LEU A 89 2.46 -0.21 1.01
C LEU A 89 1.59 -1.32 0.43
N VAL A 90 0.57 -1.72 1.18
CA VAL A 90 -0.40 -2.75 0.80
C VAL A 90 -1.63 -2.08 0.23
N THR A 91 -1.97 -2.39 -1.01
CA THR A 91 -3.18 -1.87 -1.67
C THR A 91 -4.03 -3.02 -2.16
N ILE A 92 -5.32 -3.00 -1.81
CA ILE A 92 -6.29 -3.99 -2.31
C ILE A 92 -7.31 -3.25 -3.15
N SER A 93 -7.56 -3.78 -4.34
CA SER A 93 -8.54 -3.24 -5.27
C SER A 93 -9.48 -4.33 -5.76
N ASN A 94 -10.75 -3.98 -5.93
CA ASN A 94 -11.73 -4.78 -6.64
C ASN A 94 -12.05 -4.01 -7.93
N GLU A 95 -11.84 -4.64 -9.08
CA GLU A 95 -11.86 -3.98 -10.38
C GLU A 95 -10.92 -2.75 -10.41
N SER A 96 -11.47 -1.54 -10.51
CA SER A 96 -10.72 -0.27 -10.48
C SER A 96 -10.88 0.51 -9.16
N GLN A 97 -11.65 -0.03 -8.20
CA GLN A 97 -11.89 0.62 -6.93
C GLN A 97 -10.90 0.12 -5.87
N ARG A 98 -10.13 1.04 -5.30
CA ARG A 98 -9.31 0.77 -4.11
C ARG A 98 -10.20 0.63 -2.89
N VAL A 99 -10.14 -0.51 -2.22
CA VAL A 99 -10.94 -0.83 -1.02
C VAL A 99 -10.11 -0.81 0.26
N PHE A 100 -8.78 -0.94 0.15
CA PHE A 100 -7.86 -0.89 1.28
C PHE A 100 -6.50 -0.34 0.85
N THR A 101 -5.86 0.42 1.72
CA THR A 101 -4.51 0.96 1.48
C THR A 101 -3.84 1.28 2.81
N GLU A 102 -2.76 0.60 3.17
CA GLU A 102 -2.04 0.88 4.40
C GLU A 102 -0.57 0.52 4.29
N THR A 103 0.24 1.20 5.11
CA THR A 103 1.67 0.87 5.23
C THR A 103 1.88 -0.07 6.41
N VAL A 104 2.54 -1.19 6.17
CA VAL A 104 2.85 -2.21 7.19
C VAL A 104 4.35 -2.49 7.21
N HIS A 105 4.86 -2.84 8.38
CA HIS A 105 6.28 -3.09 8.59
C HIS A 105 6.50 -4.36 9.42
N SER A 106 7.59 -5.08 9.13
CA SER A 106 8.07 -6.16 9.98
C SER A 106 9.59 -6.13 10.12
N HIS A 107 10.05 -6.25 11.37
CA HIS A 107 11.46 -6.38 11.69
C HIS A 107 12.06 -7.70 11.18
N ASP A 108 11.31 -8.80 11.17
CA ASP A 108 11.79 -10.11 10.69
C ASP A 108 11.48 -10.36 9.20
N GLY A 109 10.80 -9.41 8.55
CA GLY A 109 10.44 -9.46 7.13
C GLY A 109 9.17 -10.25 6.81
N HIS A 110 8.61 -11.00 7.77
CA HIS A 110 7.36 -11.74 7.62
C HIS A 110 6.16 -10.87 8.03
N ILE A 111 5.11 -10.86 7.21
CA ILE A 111 3.87 -10.15 7.51
C ILE A 111 2.68 -11.08 7.32
N LEU A 112 1.87 -11.19 8.36
CA LEU A 112 0.54 -11.78 8.31
C LEU A 112 -0.51 -10.69 8.57
N MET A 113 -1.39 -10.49 7.60
CA MET A 113 -2.57 -9.64 7.73
C MET A 113 -3.83 -10.49 7.77
N GLU A 114 -4.74 -10.20 8.71
CA GLU A 114 -6.05 -10.86 8.79
C GLU A 114 -7.17 -9.84 8.61
N PHE A 115 -7.95 -10.01 7.55
CA PHE A 115 -9.10 -9.19 7.21
C PHE A 115 -10.36 -9.84 7.77
N VAL A 116 -10.88 -9.30 8.86
CA VAL A 116 -12.06 -9.79 9.56
C VAL A 116 -13.29 -9.03 9.05
N PRO A 117 -14.29 -9.73 8.46
CA PRO A 117 -15.48 -9.07 7.93
C PRO A 117 -16.27 -8.40 9.06
N SER A 118 -16.61 -7.12 8.86
CA SER A 118 -17.41 -6.32 9.80
C SER A 118 -18.17 -5.23 9.05
N THR A 119 -19.28 -4.76 9.61
CA THR A 119 -20.01 -3.58 9.11
C THR A 119 -19.40 -2.25 9.60
N THR A 120 -18.19 -2.29 10.17
CA THR A 120 -17.47 -1.11 10.67
C THR A 120 -16.96 -0.26 9.51
N GLU A 121 -17.33 1.02 9.51
CA GLU A 121 -16.93 2.01 8.50
C GLU A 121 -16.47 3.33 9.18
N PRO A 122 -15.27 3.87 8.85
CA PRO A 122 -14.22 3.23 8.06
C PRO A 122 -13.67 1.97 8.79
N TYR A 123 -12.96 1.10 8.07
CA TYR A 123 -12.33 -0.08 8.69
C TYR A 123 -11.43 0.33 9.88
N LYS A 124 -11.25 -0.58 10.84
CA LYS A 124 -10.36 -0.41 11.99
C LYS A 124 -9.16 -1.35 11.87
N ILE A 125 -7.97 -0.84 12.14
CA ILE A 125 -6.76 -1.66 12.26
C ILE A 125 -6.50 -1.92 13.74
N ASN A 126 -6.28 -3.18 14.10
CA ASN A 126 -5.88 -3.61 15.43
C ASN A 126 -4.44 -4.12 15.36
N ALA A 127 -3.51 -3.18 15.54
CA ALA A 127 -2.06 -3.33 15.47
C ALA A 127 -1.42 -2.11 16.14
N ASN A 128 -0.14 -2.20 16.50
CA ASN A 128 0.64 -1.04 16.90
C ASN A 128 1.04 -0.21 15.67
N PHE A 129 1.16 1.10 15.86
CA PHE A 129 1.73 1.99 14.84
C PHE A 129 3.13 2.40 15.27
N ASP A 130 4.14 2.02 14.49
CA ASP A 130 5.51 2.45 14.70
C ASP A 130 5.76 3.79 14.02
N THR A 131 6.14 4.78 14.82
CA THR A 131 6.44 6.14 14.35
C THR A 131 7.74 6.23 13.55
N LEU A 132 8.71 5.31 13.74
CA LEU A 132 9.99 5.36 13.04
C LEU A 132 9.83 4.93 11.57
N SER A 133 9.16 3.81 11.35
CA SER A 133 8.82 3.31 10.01
C SER A 133 7.53 3.91 9.43
N ALA A 134 6.80 4.71 10.22
CA ALA A 134 5.49 5.28 9.87
C ALA A 134 4.49 4.22 9.36
N SER A 135 4.46 3.07 10.03
CA SER A 135 3.78 1.87 9.55
C SER A 135 3.08 1.11 10.68
N TYR A 136 2.07 0.31 10.32
CA TYR A 136 1.49 -0.66 11.24
C TYR A 136 2.40 -1.88 11.40
N ILE A 137 2.59 -2.31 12.64
CA ILE A 137 3.37 -3.50 13.00
C ILE A 137 2.48 -4.46 13.80
N ALA A 138 2.71 -5.77 13.65
CA ALA A 138 1.99 -6.76 14.41
C ALA A 138 2.09 -6.53 15.93
N ASP A 139 0.99 -6.75 16.65
CA ASP A 139 1.03 -6.90 18.10
C ASP A 139 1.62 -8.28 18.42
N TYR A 140 2.84 -8.28 18.94
CA TYR A 140 3.61 -9.51 19.20
C TYR A 140 3.79 -10.34 17.91
N SER A 141 3.66 -11.67 17.98
CA SER A 141 3.75 -12.58 16.83
C SER A 141 2.39 -12.87 16.16
N GLY A 142 1.39 -11.99 16.37
CA GLY A 142 0.05 -12.14 15.82
C GLY A 142 -0.13 -11.46 14.45
N PRO A 143 -1.30 -11.59 13.81
CA PRO A 143 -1.58 -10.87 12.58
C PRO A 143 -1.85 -9.38 12.83
N ILE A 144 -1.54 -8.54 11.85
CA ILE A 144 -2.13 -7.20 11.73
C ILE A 144 -3.60 -7.39 11.34
N LYS A 145 -4.52 -7.13 12.26
CA LYS A 145 -5.95 -7.36 11.99
C LYS A 145 -6.60 -6.11 11.41
N VAL A 146 -7.29 -6.27 10.28
CA VAL A 146 -8.12 -5.25 9.65
C VAL A 146 -9.59 -5.66 9.83
N ILE A 147 -10.37 -4.84 10.52
CA ILE A 147 -11.77 -5.11 10.86
C ILE A 147 -12.64 -4.17 10.04
N GLY A 148 -13.32 -4.70 9.03
CA GLY A 148 -14.15 -3.90 8.12
C GLY A 148 -14.60 -4.70 6.90
N ASN A 149 -15.37 -4.05 6.03
CA ASN A 149 -15.90 -4.68 4.82
C ASN A 149 -14.94 -4.56 3.63
N ILE A 150 -13.75 -5.19 3.73
CA ILE A 150 -12.73 -5.15 2.68
C ILE A 150 -12.98 -6.20 1.61
N PHE A 151 -13.21 -7.45 2.04
CA PHE A 151 -13.44 -8.59 1.16
C PHE A 151 -14.91 -9.01 1.19
N SER A 152 -15.45 -9.22 0.00
CA SER A 152 -16.70 -9.89 -0.32
C SER A 152 -16.42 -10.93 -1.40
N PRO A 153 -17.32 -11.89 -1.67
CA PRO A 153 -17.11 -12.83 -2.78
C PRO A 153 -16.85 -12.07 -4.10
N GLY A 154 -15.77 -12.41 -4.79
CA GLY A 154 -15.30 -11.66 -5.96
C GLY A 154 -13.80 -11.80 -6.23
N ASN A 155 -13.30 -11.05 -7.20
CA ASN A 155 -11.90 -11.03 -7.59
C ASN A 155 -11.26 -9.69 -7.21
N TYR A 156 -10.05 -9.78 -6.67
CA TYR A 156 -9.28 -8.65 -6.18
C TYR A 156 -7.89 -8.67 -6.76
N MET A 157 -7.27 -7.50 -6.82
CA MET A 157 -5.85 -7.33 -7.05
C MET A 157 -5.22 -6.80 -5.77
N VAL A 158 -4.31 -7.58 -5.19
CA VAL A 158 -3.44 -7.17 -4.09
C VAL A 158 -2.13 -6.67 -4.69
N SER A 159 -1.82 -5.39 -4.45
CA SER A 159 -0.53 -4.79 -4.78
C SER A 159 0.30 -4.64 -3.50
N LEU A 160 1.52 -5.16 -3.52
CA LEU A 160 2.51 -5.06 -2.46
C LEU A 160 3.69 -4.26 -2.99
N GLU A 161 3.80 -3.01 -2.56
CA GLU A 161 4.93 -2.15 -2.89
C GLU A 161 5.94 -2.19 -1.74
N VAL A 162 7.08 -2.83 -1.94
CA VAL A 162 8.20 -2.78 -0.99
C VAL A 162 8.80 -1.39 -1.04
N THR A 163 8.68 -0.64 0.05
CA THR A 163 9.15 0.75 0.16
C THR A 163 10.39 0.91 1.02
N GLY A 164 10.75 -0.08 1.85
CA GLY A 164 11.94 -0.06 2.71
C GLY A 164 12.40 -1.47 3.07
N VAL A 165 13.70 -1.62 3.33
CA VAL A 165 14.37 -2.89 3.70
C VAL A 165 15.60 -2.61 4.57
N ASP A 166 16.03 -3.61 5.33
CA ASP A 166 17.26 -3.68 6.17
C ASP A 166 17.32 -2.69 7.35
N PHE A 167 16.61 -1.55 7.30
CA PHE A 167 16.55 -0.56 8.37
C PHE A 167 15.16 0.10 8.43
N ASP A 168 14.65 0.35 9.64
CA ASP A 168 13.30 0.89 9.88
C ASP A 168 13.04 2.26 9.24
N ASN A 169 14.08 3.03 8.98
CA ASN A 169 14.00 4.39 8.44
C ASN A 169 14.67 4.56 7.08
N LEU A 170 15.00 3.46 6.40
CA LEU A 170 15.59 3.49 5.07
C LEU A 170 14.55 3.14 4.02
N PHE A 171 14.19 4.15 3.21
CA PHE A 171 13.32 3.96 2.07
C PHE A 171 14.11 3.64 0.81
N LEU A 172 13.58 2.73 0.01
CA LEU A 172 14.09 2.46 -1.33
C LEU A 172 13.89 3.69 -2.22
N PRO A 173 14.87 4.06 -3.06
CA PRO A 173 14.71 5.16 -4.00
C PRO A 173 13.63 4.89 -5.05
N THR A 174 13.31 3.61 -5.29
CA THR A 174 12.23 3.17 -6.16
C THR A 174 11.59 1.94 -5.53
N PRO A 175 10.28 1.98 -5.22
CA PRO A 175 9.58 0.83 -4.68
C PRO A 175 9.60 -0.38 -5.63
N LEU A 176 9.55 -1.58 -5.06
CA LEU A 176 9.37 -2.81 -5.83
C LEU A 176 7.89 -3.20 -5.76
N GLU A 177 7.19 -3.23 -6.89
CA GLU A 177 5.74 -3.50 -6.91
C GLU A 177 5.44 -4.93 -7.36
N PHE A 178 4.74 -5.69 -6.51
CA PHE A 178 4.28 -7.04 -6.79
C PHE A 178 2.74 -7.09 -6.79
N LYS A 179 2.16 -7.72 -7.81
CA LYS A 179 0.70 -7.79 -8.01
C LYS A 179 0.21 -9.22 -8.03
N PHE A 180 -0.80 -9.49 -7.19
CA PHE A 180 -1.38 -10.81 -6.97
C PHE A 180 -2.90 -10.80 -7.19
N PRO A 181 -3.42 -11.59 -8.15
CA PRO A 181 -4.85 -11.82 -8.23
C PRO A 181 -5.29 -12.68 -7.05
N VAL A 182 -6.36 -12.27 -6.35
CA VAL A 182 -6.96 -13.01 -5.23
C VAL A 182 -8.44 -13.17 -5.47
N SER A 183 -8.93 -14.41 -5.49
CA SER A 183 -10.34 -14.74 -5.62
C SER A 183 -10.92 -15.15 -4.28
N ILE A 184 -12.00 -14.50 -3.86
CA ILE A 184 -12.75 -14.82 -2.64
C ILE A 184 -13.99 -15.60 -3.02
N SER A 185 -14.13 -16.80 -2.46
CA SER A 185 -15.27 -17.67 -2.69
C SER A 185 -16.47 -17.30 -1.81
N SER A 186 -17.67 -17.62 -2.30
CA SER A 186 -18.95 -17.42 -1.61
C SER A 186 -19.18 -18.38 -0.46
#